data_AF-A0A950MAB6-F1
#
_entry.id   AF-A0A950MAB6-F1
#
_cell.length_a   1.000
_cell.length_b   1.000
_cell.length_c   1.000
_cell.angle_alpha   90.00
_cell.angle_beta   90.00
_cell.angle_gamma   90.00
#
_symmetry.space_group_name_H-M   'P 1'
#
loop_
_entity.id
_entity.type
_entity.pdbx_description
1 polymer ?
#
loop_
_entity_poly.entity_id
_entity_poly.type
_entity_poly.pdbx_seq_one_letter_code
_entity_poly.pdbx_strand_id
1 'polypeptide(L)'
;ELIDRFGKLPDAGRALIETHRLRIAAKPAGIVKIDAHGESLQLQFKPNPPIDAMCIIELIQKNRHIKLNGQDKLKVTASMPDLPARVSQVKGILRSLLG
;
A
#
# COMPACT_ATOMS: atom_id res chain seq x y z
N GLU A 1 -13.23 -20.47 1.36
CA GLU A 1 -13.82 -21.41 0.39
C GLU A 1 -13.17 -21.43 -1.02
N LEU A 2 -12.01 -20.82 -1.27
CA LEU A 2 -11.40 -20.84 -2.63
C LEU A 2 -10.43 -22.01 -2.89
N ILE A 3 -9.91 -22.65 -1.84
CA ILE A 3 -8.87 -23.68 -1.96
C ILE A 3 -9.47 -25.06 -2.26
N ASP A 4 -10.70 -25.31 -1.80
CA ASP A 4 -11.31 -26.65 -1.74
C ASP A 4 -11.86 -27.15 -3.09
N ARG A 5 -11.96 -26.28 -4.10
CA ARG A 5 -12.58 -26.62 -5.41
C ARG A 5 -11.67 -26.47 -6.62
N PHE A 6 -10.55 -25.75 -6.50
CA PHE A 6 -9.75 -25.33 -7.67
C PHE A 6 -8.25 -25.64 -7.54
N GLY A 7 -7.81 -26.32 -6.48
CA GLY A 7 -6.40 -26.59 -6.23
C GLY A 7 -5.62 -25.31 -5.88
N LYS A 8 -4.31 -25.26 -6.17
CA LYS A 8 -3.49 -24.07 -5.93
C LYS A 8 -4.02 -22.92 -6.79
N LEU A 9 -4.39 -21.83 -6.14
CA LEU A 9 -4.87 -20.63 -6.83
C LEU A 9 -3.80 -20.12 -7.82
N PRO A 10 -4.15 -19.87 -9.10
CA PRO A 10 -3.22 -19.29 -10.06
C PRO A 10 -2.82 -17.88 -9.63
N ASP A 11 -1.64 -17.43 -10.07
CA ASP A 11 -1.03 -16.16 -9.61
C ASP A 11 -1.93 -14.94 -9.85
N ALA A 12 -2.67 -14.94 -10.97
CA ALA A 12 -3.67 -13.91 -11.27
C ALA A 12 -4.80 -13.87 -10.22
N GLY A 13 -5.27 -15.03 -9.74
CA GLY A 13 -6.27 -15.10 -8.68
C GLY A 13 -5.73 -14.58 -7.34
N ARG A 14 -4.46 -14.86 -7.03
CA ARG A 14 -3.82 -14.37 -5.80
C ARG A 14 -3.67 -12.86 -5.84
N ALA A 15 -3.24 -12.32 -6.98
CA ALA A 15 -3.14 -10.89 -7.21
C ALA A 15 -4.48 -10.18 -7.01
N LEU A 16 -5.58 -10.74 -7.54
CA LEU A 16 -6.92 -10.18 -7.38
C LEU A 16 -7.36 -10.13 -5.91
N ILE A 17 -7.16 -11.22 -5.17
CA ILE A 17 -7.51 -11.30 -3.74
C ILE A 17 -6.70 -10.31 -2.92
N GLU A 18 -5.38 -10.25 -3.13
CA GLU A 18 -4.52 -9.31 -2.40
C GLU A 18 -4.86 -7.86 -2.74
N THR A 19 -5.15 -7.55 -4.00
CA THR A 19 -5.61 -6.22 -4.42
C THR A 19 -6.90 -5.83 -3.69
N HIS A 20 -7.86 -6.76 -3.60
CA HIS A 20 -9.11 -6.52 -2.90
C HIS A 20 -8.89 -6.26 -1.40
N ARG A 21 -8.02 -7.04 -0.76
CA ARG A 21 -7.65 -6.88 0.66
C ARG A 21 -6.97 -5.53 0.92
N LEU A 22 -6.00 -5.16 0.08
CA LEU A 22 -5.31 -3.88 0.18
C LEU A 22 -6.28 -2.71 0.03
N ARG A 23 -7.21 -2.79 -0.93
CA ARG A 23 -8.25 -1.77 -1.12
C ARG A 23 -9.10 -1.57 0.13
N ILE A 24 -9.49 -2.64 0.83
CA ILE A 24 -10.26 -2.52 2.08
C ILE A 24 -9.39 -1.90 3.18
N ALA A 25 -8.17 -2.39 3.36
CA ALA A 25 -7.25 -1.91 4.39
C ALA A 25 -6.82 -0.44 4.21
N ALA A 26 -6.82 0.06 2.98
CA ALA A 26 -6.40 1.42 2.65
C ALA A 26 -7.51 2.48 2.82
N LYS A 27 -8.79 2.06 2.88
CA LYS A 27 -9.93 2.98 3.04
C LYS A 27 -9.88 3.84 4.30
N PRO A 28 -9.56 3.30 5.50
CA PRO A 28 -9.45 4.11 6.71
C PRO A 28 -8.35 5.16 6.61
N ALA A 29 -7.30 4.92 5.82
CA ALA A 29 -6.25 5.90 5.59
C ALA A 29 -6.63 6.99 4.57
N GLY A 30 -7.83 6.93 3.98
CA GLY A 30 -8.25 7.83 2.91
C GLY A 30 -7.48 7.66 1.61
N ILE A 31 -6.83 6.52 1.38
CA ILE A 31 -6.08 6.25 0.15
C ILE A 31 -7.06 5.87 -0.97
N VAL A 32 -6.97 6.59 -2.09
CA VAL A 32 -7.80 6.39 -3.29
C VAL A 32 -7.09 5.65 -4.39
N LYS A 33 -5.75 5.63 -4.39
CA LYS A 33 -4.93 4.93 -5.39
C LYS A 33 -3.66 4.36 -4.78
N ILE A 34 -3.28 3.16 -5.24
CA ILE A 34 -2.05 2.46 -4.87
C ILE A 34 -1.39 2.00 -6.18
N ASP A 35 -0.23 2.59 -6.52
CA ASP A 35 0.57 2.21 -7.67
C ASP A 35 1.86 1.53 -7.18
N ALA A 36 1.92 0.20 -7.23
CA ALA A 36 3.06 -0.59 -6.76
C ALA A 36 3.87 -1.16 -7.94
N HIS A 37 5.09 -0.66 -8.10
CA HIS A 37 6.05 -1.08 -9.12
C HIS A 37 7.25 -1.81 -8.50
N GLY A 38 8.15 -2.33 -9.35
CA GLY A 38 9.34 -3.05 -8.92
C GLY A 38 10.31 -2.24 -8.07
N GLU A 39 10.39 -0.92 -8.25
CA GLU A 39 11.38 -0.05 -7.57
C GLU A 39 10.74 1.04 -6.71
N SER A 40 9.42 1.21 -6.81
CA SER A 40 8.72 2.22 -6.03
C SER A 40 7.25 1.92 -5.88
N LEU A 41 6.69 2.49 -4.81
CA LEU A 41 5.27 2.47 -4.49
C LEU A 41 4.80 3.92 -4.36
N GLN A 42 3.65 4.23 -4.94
CA GLN A 42 2.99 5.51 -4.78
C GLN A 42 1.59 5.32 -4.20
N LEU A 43 1.28 6.09 -3.17
CA LEU A 43 -0.04 6.16 -2.54
C LEU A 43 -0.62 7.54 -2.81
N GLN A 44 -1.88 7.59 -3.25
CA GLN A 44 -2.61 8.84 -3.41
C GLN A 44 -3.73 8.89 -2.38
N PHE A 45 -3.78 9.98 -1.62
CA PHE A 45 -4.81 10.27 -0.64
C PHE A 45 -5.95 11.07 -1.28
N LYS A 46 -7.16 10.92 -0.76
CA LYS A 46 -8.25 11.86 -1.06
C LYS A 46 -7.95 13.24 -0.45
N PRO A 47 -8.58 14.31 -0.95
CA PRO A 47 -8.58 15.60 -0.25
C PRO A 47 -9.05 15.44 1.20
N ASN A 48 -8.38 16.11 2.14
CA ASN A 48 -8.64 16.00 3.58
C ASN A 48 -8.73 14.52 4.04
N PRO A 49 -7.63 13.75 3.93
CA PRO A 49 -7.66 12.36 4.34
C PRO A 49 -7.89 12.26 5.87
N PRO A 50 -8.61 11.24 6.35
CA PRO A 50 -8.96 11.06 7.75
C PRO A 50 -7.77 10.44 8.52
N ILE A 51 -6.57 10.94 8.28
CA ILE A 51 -5.32 10.56 8.95
C ILE A 51 -4.66 11.82 9.47
N ASP A 52 -3.99 11.71 10.61
CA ASP A 52 -3.24 12.84 11.16
C ASP A 52 -2.04 13.16 10.26
N ALA A 53 -1.89 14.44 9.89
CA ALA A 53 -0.75 14.93 9.14
C ALA A 53 0.56 14.65 9.88
N MET A 54 0.55 14.66 11.23
CA MET A 54 1.71 14.32 12.05
C MET A 54 2.17 12.88 11.82
N CYS A 55 1.26 11.91 11.67
CA CYS A 55 1.64 10.53 11.35
C CYS A 55 2.38 10.43 10.00
N ILE A 56 1.94 11.19 8.99
CA ILE A 56 2.62 11.22 7.68
C ILE A 56 4.02 11.84 7.82
N ILE A 57 4.12 12.95 8.55
CA ILE A 57 5.39 13.65 8.78
C ILE A 57 6.37 12.73 9.52
N GLU A 58 5.92 12.07 10.59
CA GLU A 58 6.74 11.11 11.33
C GLU A 58 7.18 9.94 10.46
N LEU A 59 6.29 9.41 9.62
CA LEU A 59 6.62 8.32 8.70
C LEU A 59 7.75 8.73 7.75
N ILE A 60 7.69 9.94 7.19
CA ILE A 60 8.72 10.49 6.30
C ILE A 60 10.03 10.70 7.06
N GLN A 61 9.98 11.27 8.27
CA GLN A 61 11.16 11.53 9.08
C GLN A 61 11.88 10.25 9.53
N LYS A 62 11.11 9.23 9.93
CA LYS A 62 11.64 7.91 10.33
C LYS A 62 12.21 7.12 9.14
N ASN A 63 11.74 7.39 7.91
CA ASN A 63 12.09 6.60 6.74
C ASN A 63 12.58 7.48 5.58
N ARG A 64 13.91 7.59 5.43
CA ARG A 64 14.55 8.41 4.37
C ARG A 64 14.13 8.08 2.92
N HIS A 65 13.62 6.87 2.68
CA HIS A 65 13.19 6.39 1.37
C HIS A 65 11.71 6.71 1.08
N ILE A 66 11.00 7.31 2.04
CA ILE A 66 9.62 7.76 1.94
C ILE A 66 9.62 9.28 1.79
N LYS A 67 8.86 9.81 0.82
CA LYS A 67 8.75 11.25 0.58
C LYS A 67 7.39 11.64 0.03
N LEU A 68 7.00 12.89 0.22
CA LEU A 68 5.88 13.47 -0.51
C LEU A 68 6.23 13.59 -2.00
N ASN A 69 5.24 13.35 -2.86
CA ASN A 69 5.36 13.45 -4.32
C ASN A 69 4.21 14.29 -4.89
N GLY A 70 4.07 15.52 -4.38
CA GLY A 70 2.89 16.37 -4.54
C GLY A 70 2.18 16.58 -3.20
N GLN A 71 1.04 17.28 -3.22
CA GLN A 71 0.29 17.61 -2.01
C GLN A 71 -0.50 16.41 -1.44
N ASP A 72 -0.94 15.50 -2.32
CA ASP A 72 -1.85 14.39 -2.00
C ASP A 72 -1.20 13.01 -2.20
N LYS A 73 0.11 12.95 -2.43
CA LYS A 73 0.82 11.72 -2.82
C LYS A 73 2.03 11.46 -1.95
N LEU A 74 2.19 10.19 -1.58
CA LEU A 74 3.37 9.67 -0.91
C LEU A 74 4.07 8.67 -1.84
N LYS A 75 5.37 8.86 -2.05
CA LYS A 75 6.22 7.93 -2.80
C LYS A 75 7.18 7.23 -1.85
N VAL A 76 7.29 5.93 -2.00
CA VAL A 76 8.21 5.05 -1.29
C VAL A 76 9.12 4.41 -2.32
N THR A 77 10.43 4.64 -2.21
CA THR A 77 11.41 3.97 -3.06
C THR A 77 11.87 2.70 -2.35
N ALA A 78 11.62 1.54 -2.96
CA ALA A 78 12.00 0.24 -2.40
C ALA A 78 11.99 -0.81 -3.51
N SER A 79 12.95 -1.74 -3.47
CA SER A 79 12.96 -2.88 -4.38
C SER A 79 11.90 -3.91 -3.95
N MET A 80 10.93 -4.14 -4.82
CA MET A 80 9.78 -5.03 -4.64
C MET A 80 9.57 -5.85 -5.93
N PRO A 81 10.48 -6.79 -6.23
CA PRO A 81 10.55 -7.45 -7.53
C PRO A 81 9.29 -8.27 -7.85
N ASP A 82 8.68 -8.88 -6.83
CA ASP A 82 7.53 -9.78 -6.97
C ASP A 82 6.27 -9.26 -6.26
N LEU A 83 5.15 -9.95 -6.52
CA LEU A 83 3.86 -9.62 -5.92
C LEU A 83 3.87 -9.71 -4.37
N PRO A 84 4.41 -10.78 -3.75
CA PRO A 84 4.52 -10.84 -2.28
C PRO A 84 5.26 -9.65 -1.66
N ALA A 85 6.40 -9.23 -2.25
CA ALA A 85 7.17 -8.09 -1.79
C ALA A 85 6.35 -6.79 -1.88
N ARG A 86 5.67 -6.56 -3.01
CA ARG A 86 4.79 -5.37 -3.19
C ARG A 86 3.67 -5.35 -2.17
N VAL A 87 2.99 -6.48 -1.98
CA VAL A 87 1.89 -6.60 -1.01
C VAL A 87 2.38 -6.37 0.41
N SER A 88 3.54 -6.94 0.76
CA SER A 88 4.16 -6.77 2.08
C SER A 88 4.50 -5.31 2.36
N GLN A 89 5.12 -4.62 1.40
CA GLN A 89 5.48 -3.21 1.53
C GLN A 89 4.25 -2.33 1.73
N VAL A 90 3.20 -2.51 0.92
CA VAL A 90 1.95 -1.75 1.07
C VAL A 90 1.34 -1.99 2.45
N LYS A 91 1.24 -3.26 2.91
CA LYS A 91 0.72 -3.57 4.24
C LYS A 91 1.56 -2.95 5.36
N GLY A 92 2.88 -2.92 5.20
CA GLY A 92 3.81 -2.28 6.13
C GLY A 92 3.49 -0.80 6.31
N ILE A 93 3.38 -0.06 5.20
CA ILE A 93 3.07 1.37 5.23
C ILE A 93 1.68 1.63 5.79
N LEU A 94 0.67 0.85 5.39
CA LEU A 94 -0.69 0.99 5.94
C LEU A 94 -0.72 0.80 7.45
N ARG A 95 0.06 -0.14 8.01
CA ARG A 95 0.18 -0.31 9.46
C ARG A 95 0.83 0.91 10.12
N SER A 96 1.89 1.47 9.55
CA SER A 96 2.54 2.66 10.10
C SER A 96 1.70 3.94 9.98
N LEU A 97 0.69 3.97 9.10
CA LEU A 97 -0.24 5.09 8.96
C LEU A 97 -1.48 4.97 9.85
N LEU A 98 -1.86 3.75 10.25
CA LEU A 98 -3.11 3.45 10.95
C LEU A 98 -2.91 2.96 12.40
N GLY A 99 -1.68 2.68 12.81
CA GLY A 99 -1.30 2.28 14.16
C GLY A 99 -0.45 3.35 14.82
#